data_AF-A0A1Y1MU61-F1
#
_entry.id   AF-A0A1Y1MU61-F1
#
_cell.length_a   1.000
_cell.length_b   1.000
_cell.length_c   1.000
_cell.angle_alpha   90.00
_cell.angle_beta   90.00
_cell.angle_gamma   90.00
#
_symmetry.space_group_name_H-M   'P 1'
#
loop_
_entity.id
_entity.type
_entity.pdbx_description
1 polymer ?
#
loop_
_entity_poly.entity_id
_entity_poly.type
_entity_poly.pdbx_seq_one_letter_code
_entity_poly.pdbx_strand_id
1 'polypeptide(L)'
;QKYLNIQIFQFHIKCTRCSAEIIFRTDPKNNDYAMVRGAVRNMEPWRNKVAEDETVDERLDRLELEEAEAAGEEEKNAMADLEAKNADARREMAAADMLDEIRQRNARIHRSEKEGTDYADTIVRAEDEERARQEKEDEEAAKKAFADARARMETQVDGLDDTSSSDGMSQRQPSVNGDHPIVPLVPAPSFKRTVKKKKDHSALLGIKKKPALV
;
A
#
# COMPACT_ATOMS: atom_id res chain seq x y z
N GLN A 1 -36.76 47.88 -4.64
CA GLN A 1 -37.28 46.71 -5.42
C GLN A 1 -38.22 45.92 -4.51
N LYS A 2 -39.17 45.15 -5.04
CA LYS A 2 -40.08 44.33 -4.23
C LYS A 2 -40.03 42.89 -4.72
N TYR A 3 -39.97 41.93 -3.81
CA TYR A 3 -40.09 40.50 -4.09
C TYR A 3 -41.33 39.98 -3.36
N LEU A 4 -42.29 39.41 -4.09
CA LEU A 4 -43.55 38.91 -3.52
C LEU A 4 -44.21 39.88 -2.50
N ASN A 5 -44.18 41.19 -2.80
CA ASN A 5 -44.66 42.31 -1.97
C ASN A 5 -43.80 42.71 -0.76
N ILE A 6 -42.71 42.02 -0.47
CA ILE A 6 -41.73 42.43 0.55
C ILE A 6 -40.76 43.44 -0.05
N GLN A 7 -40.48 44.51 0.68
CA GLN A 7 -39.54 45.55 0.24
C GLN A 7 -38.10 45.05 0.38
N ILE A 8 -37.33 45.16 -0.69
CA ILE A 8 -35.89 44.91 -0.68
C ILE A 8 -35.19 46.21 -0.30
N PHE A 9 -34.47 46.19 0.81
CA PHE A 9 -33.66 47.30 1.29
C PHE A 9 -32.24 47.19 0.77
N GLN A 10 -31.64 48.34 0.48
CA GLN A 10 -30.24 48.45 0.11
C GLN A 10 -29.52 49.23 1.21
N PHE A 11 -28.48 48.63 1.77
CA PHE A 11 -27.69 49.20 2.84
C PHE A 11 -26.34 49.66 2.31
N HIS A 12 -25.88 50.78 2.84
CA HIS A 12 -24.65 51.44 2.47
C HIS A 12 -23.78 51.56 3.72
N ILE A 13 -22.67 50.81 3.74
CA ILE A 13 -21.71 50.84 4.85
C ILE A 13 -20.36 51.27 4.31
N LYS A 14 -19.67 52.17 5.02
CA LYS A 14 -18.31 52.57 4.67
C LYS A 14 -17.30 51.65 5.35
N CYS A 15 -16.30 51.21 4.61
CA CYS A 15 -15.17 50.49 5.21
C CYS A 15 -14.37 51.42 6.12
N THR A 16 -14.02 50.96 7.31
CA THR A 16 -13.25 51.74 8.30
C THR A 16 -11.81 52.05 7.86
N ARG A 17 -11.26 51.30 6.89
CA ARG A 17 -9.88 51.46 6.40
C ARG A 17 -9.77 52.30 5.13
N CYS A 18 -10.51 51.95 4.10
CA CYS A 18 -10.40 52.58 2.78
C CYS A 18 -11.51 53.59 2.50
N SER A 19 -12.47 53.80 3.42
CA SER A 19 -13.66 54.65 3.24
C SER A 19 -14.54 54.33 2.03
N ALA A 20 -14.24 53.22 1.34
CA ALA A 20 -15.01 52.74 0.21
C ALA A 20 -16.40 52.29 0.66
N GLU A 21 -17.37 52.52 -0.20
CA GLU A 21 -18.76 52.14 0.02
C GLU A 21 -18.98 50.67 -0.32
N ILE A 22 -19.55 49.93 0.63
CA ILE A 22 -19.98 48.55 0.49
C ILE A 22 -21.51 48.57 0.44
N ILE A 23 -22.05 47.98 -0.63
CA ILE A 23 -23.48 47.94 -0.91
C ILE A 23 -23.95 46.49 -0.85
N PHE A 24 -24.93 46.23 0.01
CA PHE A 24 -25.63 44.95 0.07
C PHE A 24 -27.14 45.14 0.07
N ARG A 25 -27.85 44.13 -0.42
CA ARG A 25 -29.31 44.07 -0.51
C ARG A 25 -29.83 42.91 0.31
N THR A 26 -31.05 43.04 0.81
CA THR A 26 -31.77 41.94 1.49
C THR A 26 -32.33 40.97 0.46
N ASP A 27 -32.10 39.67 0.64
CA ASP A 27 -32.68 38.60 -0.18
C ASP A 27 -33.75 37.83 0.60
N PRO A 28 -35.04 38.20 0.48
CA PRO A 28 -36.13 37.54 1.21
C PRO A 28 -36.38 36.09 0.78
N LYS A 29 -35.79 35.63 -0.33
CA LYS A 29 -35.88 34.23 -0.79
C LYS A 29 -35.02 33.29 0.08
N ASN A 30 -33.81 33.73 0.44
CA ASN A 30 -32.81 32.91 1.12
C ASN A 30 -32.59 33.35 2.58
N ASN A 31 -33.38 34.30 3.09
CA ASN A 31 -33.20 34.92 4.41
C ASN A 31 -31.78 35.46 4.65
N ASP A 32 -31.11 35.95 3.59
CA ASP A 32 -29.71 36.35 3.58
C ASP A 32 -29.52 37.74 2.91
N TYR A 33 -28.27 38.23 2.80
CA TYR A 33 -27.97 39.55 2.21
C TYR A 33 -27.02 39.49 1.00
N ALA A 34 -27.49 39.59 -0.24
CA ALA A 34 -26.63 39.66 -1.43
C ALA A 34 -25.71 40.88 -1.42
N MET A 35 -24.45 40.66 -1.81
CA MET A 35 -23.52 41.74 -2.04
C MET A 35 -23.61 42.25 -3.47
N VAL A 36 -23.74 43.57 -3.62
CA VAL A 36 -23.82 44.24 -4.92
C VAL A 36 -22.46 44.78 -5.33
N ARG A 37 -21.77 45.48 -4.42
CA ARG A 37 -20.47 46.12 -4.70
C ARG A 37 -19.64 46.32 -3.44
N GLY A 38 -18.31 46.23 -3.59
CA GLY A 38 -17.35 46.80 -2.63
C GLY A 38 -16.76 45.82 -1.62
N ALA A 39 -17.23 44.57 -1.57
CA ALA A 39 -16.65 43.53 -0.73
C ALA A 39 -16.89 42.13 -1.34
N VAL A 40 -16.20 41.13 -0.79
CA VAL A 40 -16.47 39.70 -1.01
C VAL A 40 -16.81 39.05 0.34
N ARG A 41 -17.77 38.12 0.38
CA ARG A 41 -18.12 37.41 1.62
C ARG A 41 -16.96 36.51 2.03
N ASN A 42 -16.85 36.17 3.31
CA ASN A 42 -15.90 35.14 3.74
C ASN A 42 -16.33 33.78 3.19
N MET A 43 -15.39 32.97 2.70
CA MET A 43 -15.69 31.61 2.24
C MET A 43 -15.76 30.72 3.48
N GLU A 44 -16.97 30.42 3.94
CA GLU A 44 -17.17 29.46 5.02
C GLU A 44 -17.15 28.05 4.43
N PRO A 45 -16.30 27.12 4.91
CA PRO A 45 -16.21 25.76 4.37
C PRO A 45 -17.54 24.97 4.39
N TRP A 46 -18.49 25.37 5.25
CA TRP A 46 -19.83 24.79 5.30
C TRP A 46 -20.84 25.49 4.38
N ARG A 47 -20.58 26.74 3.93
CA ARG A 47 -21.35 27.41 2.88
C ARG A 47 -20.70 27.12 1.55
N ASN A 48 -21.01 25.96 1.00
CA ASN A 48 -20.63 25.60 -0.36
C ASN A 48 -21.36 26.50 -1.34
N LYS A 49 -20.68 27.54 -1.85
CA LYS A 49 -21.21 28.39 -2.94
C LYS A 49 -21.74 27.57 -4.12
N VAL A 50 -21.05 26.47 -4.43
CA VAL A 50 -21.45 25.53 -5.48
C VAL A 50 -22.82 24.91 -5.22
N ALA A 51 -23.19 24.65 -3.96
CA ALA A 51 -24.50 24.09 -3.60
C ALA A 51 -25.61 25.15 -3.49
N GLU A 52 -25.25 26.42 -3.25
CA GLU A 52 -26.21 27.54 -3.19
C GLU A 52 -26.52 28.11 -4.59
N ASP A 53 -25.56 28.04 -5.53
CA ASP A 53 -25.70 28.54 -6.91
C ASP A 53 -26.20 27.48 -7.92
N GLU A 54 -26.33 26.21 -7.52
CA GLU A 54 -27.03 25.19 -8.32
C GLU A 54 -28.48 25.65 -8.54
N THR A 55 -28.86 25.78 -9.81
CA THR A 55 -30.22 26.22 -10.17
C THR A 55 -31.25 25.21 -9.66
N VAL A 56 -32.47 25.66 -9.36
CA VAL A 56 -33.53 24.76 -8.86
C VAL A 56 -33.78 23.61 -9.83
N ASP A 57 -33.57 23.85 -11.12
CA ASP A 57 -33.71 22.87 -12.20
C ASP A 57 -32.56 21.85 -12.20
N GLU A 58 -31.30 22.27 -12.03
CA GLU A 58 -30.17 21.33 -11.88
C GLU A 58 -30.28 20.48 -10.60
N ARG A 59 -30.89 21.04 -9.55
CA ARG A 59 -31.19 20.31 -8.32
C ARG A 59 -32.34 19.32 -8.50
N LEU A 60 -33.37 19.68 -9.26
CA LEU A 60 -34.49 18.80 -9.63
C LEU A 60 -34.01 17.67 -10.54
N ASP A 61 -33.20 17.97 -11.56
CA ASP A 61 -32.64 16.98 -12.47
C ASP A 61 -31.72 15.98 -11.73
N ARG A 62 -30.92 16.45 -10.76
CA ARG A 62 -30.14 15.54 -9.89
C ARG A 62 -31.06 14.65 -9.05
N LEU A 63 -32.13 15.22 -8.47
CA LEU A 63 -33.07 14.47 -7.63
C LEU A 63 -33.89 13.44 -8.41
N GLU A 64 -34.32 13.75 -9.64
CA GLU A 64 -35.07 12.83 -10.50
C GLU A 64 -34.19 11.67 -11.00
N LEU A 65 -32.92 11.95 -11.31
CA LEU A 65 -31.94 10.91 -11.66
C LEU A 65 -31.60 10.03 -10.45
N GLU A 66 -31.41 10.63 -9.28
CA GLU A 66 -31.20 9.91 -8.02
C GLU A 66 -32.43 9.08 -7.65
N GLU A 67 -33.67 9.57 -7.77
CA GLU A 67 -34.89 8.78 -7.50
C GLU A 67 -35.09 7.63 -8.50
N ALA A 68 -34.75 7.83 -9.79
CA ALA A 68 -34.86 6.80 -10.81
C ALA A 68 -33.82 5.67 -10.61
N GLU A 69 -32.62 6.01 -10.16
CA GLU A 69 -31.56 5.05 -9.81
C GLU A 69 -31.85 4.39 -8.45
N ALA A 70 -32.34 5.17 -7.48
CA ALA A 70 -32.73 4.72 -6.15
C ALA A 70 -33.92 3.74 -6.20
N ALA A 71 -34.93 3.94 -7.04
CA ALA A 71 -36.04 2.97 -7.15
C ALA A 71 -35.61 1.55 -7.61
N GLY A 72 -34.47 1.42 -8.31
CA GLY A 72 -33.91 0.13 -8.73
C GLY A 72 -32.80 -0.40 -7.82
N GLU A 73 -32.15 0.47 -7.05
CA GLU A 73 -30.98 0.17 -6.24
C GLU A 73 -31.19 0.34 -4.73
N GLU A 74 -32.24 0.97 -4.22
CA GLU A 74 -32.45 1.26 -2.78
C GLU A 74 -32.37 0.02 -1.88
N GLU A 75 -32.93 -1.11 -2.32
CA GLU A 75 -32.83 -2.36 -1.56
C GLU A 75 -31.40 -2.91 -1.51
N LYS A 76 -30.60 -2.67 -2.56
CA LYS A 76 -29.19 -3.11 -2.66
C LYS A 76 -28.22 -2.10 -2.07
N ASN A 77 -28.47 -0.81 -2.21
CA ASN A 77 -27.65 0.29 -1.70
C ASN A 77 -27.83 0.45 -0.20
N ALA A 78 -29.04 0.28 0.36
CA ALA A 78 -29.21 0.24 1.81
C ALA A 78 -28.44 -0.94 2.43
N MET A 79 -28.47 -2.12 1.80
CA MET A 79 -27.70 -3.27 2.26
C MET A 79 -26.19 -3.09 2.03
N ALA A 80 -25.77 -2.53 0.89
CA ALA A 80 -24.36 -2.25 0.59
C ALA A 80 -23.77 -1.18 1.51
N ASP A 81 -24.53 -0.15 1.87
CA ASP A 81 -24.14 0.88 2.85
C ASP A 81 -23.98 0.28 4.25
N LEU A 82 -24.89 -0.63 4.63
CA LEU A 82 -24.77 -1.36 5.89
C LEU A 82 -23.55 -2.29 5.88
N GLU A 83 -23.28 -2.99 4.78
CA GLU A 83 -22.09 -3.80 4.60
C GLU A 83 -20.80 -2.97 4.62
N ALA A 84 -20.79 -1.79 3.99
CA ALA A 84 -19.67 -0.86 3.99
C ALA A 84 -19.39 -0.32 5.39
N LYS A 85 -20.42 0.15 6.10
CA LYS A 85 -20.30 0.60 7.51
C LYS A 85 -19.83 -0.52 8.42
N ASN A 86 -20.30 -1.75 8.22
CA ASN A 86 -19.83 -2.91 8.97
C ASN A 86 -18.37 -3.27 8.64
N ALA A 87 -17.96 -3.15 7.38
CA ALA A 87 -16.59 -3.38 6.97
C ALA A 87 -15.64 -2.30 7.51
N ASP A 88 -16.09 -1.05 7.56
CA ASP A 88 -15.35 0.07 8.16
C ASP A 88 -15.23 -0.12 9.67
N ALA A 89 -16.34 -0.43 10.37
CA ALA A 89 -16.32 -0.74 11.80
C ALA A 89 -15.39 -1.93 12.14
N ARG A 90 -15.38 -2.97 11.29
CA ARG A 90 -14.48 -4.12 11.45
C ARG A 90 -13.01 -3.73 11.23
N ARG A 91 -12.73 -2.83 10.28
CA ARG A 91 -11.37 -2.29 10.06
C ARG A 91 -10.91 -1.42 11.23
N GLU A 92 -11.80 -0.60 11.79
CA GLU A 92 -11.51 0.23 12.96
C GLU A 92 -11.26 -0.62 14.21
N MET A 93 -12.07 -1.66 14.44
CA MET A 93 -11.86 -2.61 15.53
C MET A 93 -10.51 -3.32 15.41
N ALA A 94 -10.18 -3.84 14.21
CA ALA A 94 -8.88 -4.46 13.97
C ALA A 94 -7.71 -3.48 14.17
N ALA A 95 -7.87 -2.21 13.78
CA ALA A 95 -6.87 -1.18 14.02
C ALA A 95 -6.69 -0.88 15.51
N ALA A 96 -7.78 -0.83 16.29
CA ALA A 96 -7.72 -0.66 17.73
C ALA A 96 -7.02 -1.84 18.43
N ASP A 97 -7.37 -3.08 18.05
CA ASP A 97 -6.75 -4.29 18.60
C ASP A 97 -5.24 -4.31 18.30
N MET A 98 -4.82 -4.00 17.07
CA MET A 98 -3.40 -3.89 16.71
C MET A 98 -2.67 -2.82 17.53
N LEU A 99 -3.30 -1.67 17.81
CA LEU A 99 -2.71 -0.63 18.64
C LEU A 99 -2.56 -1.08 20.09
N ASP A 100 -3.54 -1.80 20.63
CA ASP A 100 -3.48 -2.33 21.99
C ASP A 100 -2.46 -3.45 22.13
N GLU A 101 -2.26 -4.30 21.11
CA GLU A 101 -1.15 -5.25 21.06
C GLU A 101 0.22 -4.55 21.11
N ILE A 102 0.39 -3.46 20.34
CA ILE A 102 1.64 -2.68 20.35
C ILE A 102 1.84 -2.03 21.72
N ARG A 103 0.80 -1.45 22.32
CA ARG A 103 0.87 -0.86 23.67
C ARG A 103 1.23 -1.91 24.73
N GLN A 104 0.63 -3.09 24.68
CA GLN A 104 0.93 -4.18 25.62
C GLN A 104 2.36 -4.70 25.44
N ARG A 105 2.82 -4.86 24.18
CA ARG A 105 4.21 -5.23 23.87
C ARG A 105 5.20 -4.20 24.39
N ASN A 106 4.96 -2.92 24.12
CA ASN A 106 5.83 -1.83 24.59
C ASN A 106 5.82 -1.72 26.12
N ALA A 107 4.66 -1.87 26.76
CA ALA A 107 4.56 -1.89 28.23
C ALA A 107 5.23 -3.11 28.87
N ARG A 108 5.36 -4.23 28.14
CA ARG A 108 6.14 -5.40 28.58
C ARG A 108 7.63 -5.12 28.48
N ILE A 109 8.09 -4.61 27.34
CA ILE A 109 9.49 -4.25 27.09
C ILE A 109 9.99 -3.25 28.14
N HIS A 110 9.25 -2.16 28.37
CA HIS A 110 9.63 -1.16 29.37
C HIS A 110 9.63 -1.71 30.82
N ARG A 111 8.83 -2.75 31.11
CA ARG A 111 8.88 -3.44 32.41
C ARG A 111 10.12 -4.33 32.53
N SER A 112 10.47 -5.09 31.50
CA SER A 112 11.68 -5.94 31.49
C SER A 112 12.97 -5.11 31.53
N GLU A 113 13.02 -4.00 30.80
CA GLU A 113 14.13 -3.02 30.86
C GLU A 113 14.31 -2.48 32.29
N LYS A 114 13.21 -2.11 32.96
CA LYS A 114 13.24 -1.64 34.36
C LYS A 114 13.71 -2.73 35.34
N GLU A 115 13.40 -3.99 35.06
CA GLU A 115 13.81 -5.15 35.86
C GLU A 115 15.25 -5.61 35.55
N GLY A 116 15.96 -4.90 34.64
CA GLY A 116 17.37 -5.14 34.32
C GLY A 116 17.60 -6.39 33.46
N THR A 117 16.55 -6.97 32.91
CA THR A 117 16.64 -8.03 31.90
C THR A 117 16.28 -7.41 30.56
N ASP A 118 17.30 -7.01 29.80
CA ASP A 118 17.10 -6.57 28.42
C ASP A 118 16.56 -7.75 27.61
N TYR A 119 15.23 -7.84 27.54
CA TYR A 119 14.51 -8.89 26.81
C TYR A 119 14.84 -8.86 25.31
N ALA A 120 15.27 -7.68 24.81
CA ALA A 120 15.84 -7.53 23.49
C ALA A 120 17.20 -8.21 23.36
N ASP A 121 18.07 -8.11 24.37
CA ASP A 121 19.40 -8.72 24.33
C ASP A 121 19.31 -10.25 24.49
N THR A 122 18.40 -10.76 25.32
CA THR A 122 18.23 -12.23 25.48
C THR A 122 17.67 -12.91 24.22
N ILE A 123 16.72 -12.29 23.52
CA ILE A 123 16.14 -12.87 22.28
C ILE A 123 17.14 -12.76 21.12
N VAL A 124 17.78 -11.60 20.94
CA VAL A 124 18.75 -11.40 19.85
C VAL A 124 19.98 -12.30 20.05
N ARG A 125 20.48 -12.42 21.28
CA ARG A 125 21.58 -13.36 21.61
C ARG A 125 21.21 -14.81 21.35
N ALA A 126 20.00 -15.24 21.73
CA ALA A 126 19.56 -16.62 21.51
C ALA A 126 19.37 -16.95 20.03
N GLU A 127 18.78 -16.04 19.24
CA GLU A 127 18.62 -16.23 17.79
C GLU A 127 19.97 -16.24 17.06
N ASP A 128 20.92 -15.39 17.46
CA ASP A 128 22.28 -15.36 16.90
C ASP A 128 23.05 -16.65 17.23
N GLU A 129 22.91 -17.18 18.45
CA GLU A 129 23.51 -18.46 18.85
C GLU A 129 22.93 -19.66 18.09
N GLU A 130 21.63 -19.67 17.85
CA GLU A 130 20.96 -20.74 17.10
C GLU A 130 21.31 -20.69 15.61
N ARG A 131 21.36 -19.49 15.02
CA ARG A 131 21.84 -19.31 13.64
C ARG A 131 23.29 -19.73 13.49
N ALA A 132 24.15 -19.41 14.45
CA ALA A 132 25.56 -19.83 14.44
C ALA A 132 25.74 -21.35 14.60
N ARG A 133 24.79 -22.08 15.20
CA ARG A 133 24.81 -23.56 15.23
C ARG A 133 24.42 -24.15 13.88
N GLN A 134 23.36 -23.62 13.27
CA GLN A 134 22.91 -24.06 11.95
C GLN A 134 23.99 -23.84 10.88
N GLU A 135 24.65 -22.69 10.89
CA GLU A 135 25.75 -22.40 9.95
C GLU A 135 26.94 -23.36 10.13
N LYS A 136 27.24 -23.80 11.36
CA LYS A 136 28.30 -24.80 11.62
C LYS A 136 27.92 -26.18 11.11
N GLU A 137 26.67 -26.60 11.33
CA GLU A 137 26.15 -27.88 10.83
C GLU A 137 26.13 -27.90 9.29
N ASP A 138 25.72 -26.78 8.67
CA ASP A 138 25.75 -26.60 7.22
C ASP A 138 27.18 -26.60 6.65
N GLU A 139 28.13 -25.97 7.34
CA GLU A 139 29.54 -25.95 6.92
C GLU A 139 30.18 -27.34 7.03
N GLU A 140 29.87 -28.11 8.07
CA GLU A 140 30.32 -29.49 8.23
C GLU A 140 29.68 -30.44 7.20
N ALA A 141 28.40 -30.26 6.93
CA ALA A 141 27.69 -31.01 5.90
C ALA A 141 28.26 -30.70 4.51
N ALA A 142 28.55 -29.43 4.22
CA ALA A 142 29.22 -29.02 2.99
C ALA A 142 30.62 -29.64 2.89
N LYS A 143 31.44 -29.57 3.95
CA LYS A 143 32.78 -30.19 3.98
C LYS A 143 32.73 -31.68 3.71
N LYS A 144 31.79 -32.41 4.31
CA LYS A 144 31.59 -33.85 4.06
C LYS A 144 31.16 -34.11 2.62
N ALA A 145 30.19 -33.35 2.10
CA ALA A 145 29.76 -33.50 0.70
C ALA A 145 30.88 -33.20 -0.30
N PHE A 146 31.72 -32.19 -0.05
CA PHE A 146 32.89 -31.89 -0.88
C PHE A 146 34.01 -32.92 -0.73
N ALA A 147 34.22 -33.50 0.44
CA ALA A 147 35.16 -34.59 0.67
C ALA A 147 34.71 -35.87 -0.05
N ASP A 148 33.43 -36.22 0.04
CA ASP A 148 32.83 -37.36 -0.67
C ASP A 148 32.88 -37.16 -2.19
N ALA A 149 32.61 -35.94 -2.67
CA ALA A 149 32.75 -35.59 -4.08
C ALA A 149 34.21 -35.68 -4.55
N ARG A 150 35.16 -35.22 -3.72
CA ARG A 150 36.60 -35.32 -4.02
C ARG A 150 37.09 -36.77 -4.03
N ALA A 151 36.66 -37.59 -3.08
CA ALA A 151 36.99 -39.02 -3.05
C ALA A 151 36.40 -39.76 -4.26
N ARG A 152 35.16 -39.44 -4.67
CA ARG A 152 34.56 -39.96 -5.90
C ARG A 152 35.32 -39.52 -7.15
N MET A 153 35.81 -38.29 -7.16
CA MET A 153 36.63 -37.77 -8.26
C MET A 153 38.01 -38.44 -8.29
N GLU A 154 38.66 -38.66 -7.14
CA GLU A 154 39.96 -39.32 -6.99
C GLU A 154 39.91 -40.80 -7.43
N THR A 155 38.84 -41.52 -7.08
CA THR A 155 38.60 -42.88 -7.62
C THR A 155 38.36 -42.93 -9.14
N GLN A 156 38.17 -41.78 -9.78
CA GLN A 156 38.00 -41.65 -11.23
C GLN A 156 39.31 -41.25 -11.95
N VAL A 157 40.37 -40.89 -11.22
CA VAL A 157 41.68 -40.48 -11.79
C VAL A 157 42.77 -41.56 -11.67
N ASP A 158 42.61 -42.60 -10.85
CA ASP A 158 43.53 -43.76 -10.74
C ASP A 158 43.37 -44.78 -11.89
N GLY A 159 43.14 -44.28 -13.09
CA GLY A 159 42.97 -45.10 -14.29
C GLY A 159 43.24 -44.33 -15.56
N LEU A 160 44.38 -43.63 -15.65
CA LEU A 160 45.15 -43.38 -16.88
C LEU A 160 46.39 -42.50 -16.55
N ASP A 161 47.59 -43.07 -16.58
CA ASP A 161 48.82 -42.31 -16.84
C ASP A 161 49.38 -42.76 -18.18
N ASP A 162 49.34 -41.88 -19.18
CA ASP A 162 50.54 -41.37 -19.85
C ASP A 162 50.16 -40.60 -21.13
N THR A 163 50.96 -39.57 -21.39
CA THR A 163 51.34 -38.97 -22.67
C THR A 163 50.50 -37.85 -23.32
N SER A 164 51.08 -36.65 -23.19
CA SER A 164 51.24 -35.61 -24.20
C SER A 164 50.07 -34.65 -24.52
N SER A 165 50.34 -33.39 -24.18
CA SER A 165 50.26 -32.20 -25.04
C SER A 165 48.98 -31.89 -25.85
N SER A 166 48.59 -30.63 -25.65
CA SER A 166 47.95 -29.69 -26.60
C SER A 166 46.43 -29.53 -26.56
N ASP A 167 46.05 -28.26 -26.40
CA ASP A 167 44.76 -27.66 -26.71
C ASP A 167 44.13 -28.19 -28.01
N GLY A 168 42.82 -28.44 -27.98
CA GLY A 168 42.11 -28.83 -29.21
C GLY A 168 40.63 -29.10 -29.04
N MET A 169 39.84 -28.03 -29.03
CA MET A 169 38.41 -27.98 -29.31
C MET A 169 37.92 -29.05 -30.32
N SER A 170 36.89 -29.83 -29.99
CA SER A 170 35.92 -30.27 -31.02
C SER A 170 34.61 -30.77 -30.43
N GLN A 171 33.52 -30.12 -30.85
CA GLN A 171 32.15 -30.63 -30.75
C GLN A 171 32.06 -31.94 -31.56
N ARG A 172 31.51 -33.00 -30.97
CA ARG A 172 30.87 -34.06 -31.75
C ARG A 172 29.80 -34.78 -30.95
N GLN A 173 28.59 -34.76 -31.52
CA GLN A 173 27.42 -35.49 -31.05
C GLN A 173 27.65 -37.01 -31.18
N PRO A 174 27.06 -37.85 -30.33
CA PRO A 174 26.98 -39.28 -30.59
C PRO A 174 25.66 -39.63 -31.30
N SER A 175 25.81 -40.34 -32.42
CA SER A 175 24.78 -41.08 -33.13
C SER A 175 24.40 -42.38 -32.39
N VAL A 176 23.16 -42.79 -32.61
CA VAL A 176 22.43 -43.95 -32.05
C VAL A 176 23.00 -45.30 -32.57
N ASN A 177 23.07 -46.34 -31.72
CA ASN A 177 22.52 -47.71 -31.93
C ASN A 177 22.99 -48.75 -30.88
N GLY A 178 21.99 -49.41 -30.24
CA GLY A 178 22.00 -50.73 -29.56
C GLY A 178 22.87 -50.90 -28.30
N ASP A 179 22.48 -51.52 -27.20
CA ASP A 179 21.29 -52.23 -26.72
C ASP A 179 21.47 -52.31 -25.19
N HIS A 180 20.43 -52.02 -24.37
CA HIS A 180 20.18 -52.39 -22.95
C HIS A 180 19.38 -51.31 -22.16
N PRO A 181 18.64 -51.71 -21.09
CA PRO A 181 17.22 -51.43 -20.95
C PRO A 181 16.84 -50.09 -20.32
N ILE A 182 15.62 -49.66 -20.69
CA ILE A 182 14.92 -48.45 -20.29
C ILE A 182 14.68 -48.43 -18.77
N VAL A 183 15.30 -47.47 -18.08
CA VAL A 183 14.80 -46.91 -16.82
C VAL A 183 14.26 -45.52 -17.16
N PRO A 184 13.03 -45.14 -16.78
CA PRO A 184 12.49 -43.83 -17.15
C PRO A 184 13.30 -42.73 -16.46
N LEU A 185 14.12 -42.03 -17.24
CA LEU A 185 14.82 -40.83 -16.82
C LEU A 185 13.76 -39.75 -16.57
N VAL A 186 13.40 -39.54 -15.31
CA VAL A 186 12.59 -38.39 -14.92
C VAL A 186 13.47 -37.15 -15.18
N PRO A 187 13.04 -36.19 -16.02
CA PRO A 187 13.87 -35.03 -16.32
C PRO A 187 14.06 -34.21 -15.04
N ALA A 188 15.32 -33.87 -14.74
CA ALA A 188 15.65 -33.00 -13.63
C ALA A 188 14.89 -31.67 -13.77
N PRO A 189 14.19 -31.18 -12.72
CA PRO A 189 13.44 -29.94 -12.81
C PRO A 189 14.41 -28.76 -13.00
N SER A 190 14.36 -28.14 -14.17
CA SER A 190 15.06 -26.89 -14.47
C SER A 190 14.42 -25.76 -13.66
N PHE A 191 14.93 -25.49 -12.47
CA PHE A 191 14.61 -24.27 -11.74
C PHE A 191 15.33 -23.08 -12.40
N LYS A 192 14.65 -22.42 -13.35
CA LYS A 192 15.02 -21.05 -13.73
C LYS A 192 14.79 -20.18 -12.50
N ARG A 193 15.87 -19.63 -11.93
CA ARG A 193 15.80 -18.69 -10.81
C ARG A 193 15.09 -17.43 -11.27
N THR A 194 13.76 -17.38 -11.12
CA THR A 194 12.99 -16.16 -11.32
C THR A 194 13.32 -15.23 -10.16
N VAL A 195 14.10 -14.18 -10.43
CA VAL A 195 14.30 -13.08 -9.49
C VAL A 195 12.93 -12.44 -9.27
N LYS A 196 12.30 -12.73 -8.12
CA LYS A 196 11.08 -12.03 -7.70
C LYS A 196 11.45 -10.56 -7.52
N LYS A 197 10.86 -9.68 -8.34
CA LYS A 197 10.97 -8.24 -8.13
C LYS A 197 10.42 -7.94 -6.73
N LYS A 198 11.22 -7.25 -5.91
CA LYS A 198 10.77 -6.77 -4.59
C LYS A 198 9.56 -5.87 -4.82
N LYS A 199 8.51 -6.06 -4.02
CA LYS A 199 7.30 -5.24 -4.09
C LYS A 199 7.64 -3.86 -3.52
N ASP A 200 7.54 -2.83 -4.34
CA ASP A 200 7.85 -1.46 -3.93
C ASP A 200 6.75 -0.91 -3.01
N HIS A 201 6.94 -1.09 -1.71
CA HIS A 201 5.99 -0.64 -0.67
C HIS A 201 5.77 0.89 -0.68
N SER A 202 6.68 1.67 -1.27
CA SER A 202 6.50 3.13 -1.42
C SER A 202 5.39 3.50 -2.40
N ALA A 203 5.17 2.69 -3.44
CA ALA A 203 4.08 2.91 -4.41
C ALA A 203 2.72 2.50 -3.84
N LEU A 204 2.69 1.48 -2.97
CA LEU A 204 1.47 1.01 -2.32
C LEU A 204 0.93 1.99 -1.26
N LEU A 205 1.82 2.79 -0.66
CA LEU A 205 1.47 3.78 0.37
C LEU A 205 1.21 5.19 -0.19
N GLY A 206 1.18 5.38 -1.52
CA GLY A 206 0.87 6.67 -2.15
C GLY A 206 1.92 7.77 -1.92
N ILE A 207 3.09 7.44 -1.37
CA ILE A 207 4.13 8.42 -1.05
C ILE A 207 5.01 8.63 -2.28
N LYS A 208 4.77 9.72 -3.02
CA LYS A 208 5.64 10.17 -4.13
C LYS A 208 6.97 10.65 -3.55
N LYS A 209 8.01 9.82 -3.60
CA LYS A 209 9.41 10.26 -3.39
C LYS A 209 9.78 11.22 -4.52
N LYS A 210 10.04 12.49 -4.17
CA LYS A 210 10.62 13.46 -5.10
C LYS A 210 12.07 13.03 -5.41
N PRO A 211 12.52 13.09 -6.68
CA PRO A 211 13.91 12.81 -7.02
C PRO A 211 14.82 13.82 -6.31
N ALA A 212 15.94 13.33 -5.77
CA ALA A 212 16.96 14.19 -5.18
C ALA A 212 17.58 15.05 -6.30
N LEU A 213 17.58 16.37 -6.13
CA LEU A 213 18.34 17.27 -6.98
C LEU A 213 19.83 17.02 -6.69
N VAL A 214 20.52 16.43 -7.68
CA VAL A 214 21.95 16.61 -7.90
C VAL A 214 22.08 17.32 -9.23
#